data_AF-A0A925ZBM0-F1
#
_entry.id   AF-A0A925ZBM0-F1
#
_cell.length_a   1.000
_cell.length_b   1.000
_cell.length_c   1.000
_cell.angle_alpha   90.00
_cell.angle_beta   90.00
_cell.angle_gamma   90.00
#
_symmetry.space_group_name_H-M   'P 1'
#
loop_
_entity.id
_entity.type
_entity.pdbx_description
1 polymer ?
#
loop_
_entity_poly.entity_id
_entity_poly.type
_entity_poly.pdbx_seq_one_letter_code
_entity_poly.pdbx_strand_id
1 'polypeptide(L)' 'MNQPPDRWWRAAGGREFFDLLTDAVVVLDDQARVVVANTAALRLLPCEAGLPIDQLRQPLGAPAIDWLKRAVAG' A
#
# COMPACT_ATOMS: atom_id res chain seq x y z
N MET A 1 15.18 -7.90 2.01
CA MET A 1 14.80 -7.67 3.42
C MET A 1 13.79 -6.54 3.45
N ASN A 2 12.49 -6.83 3.51
CA ASN A 2 11.45 -5.81 3.67
C ASN A 2 11.53 -5.25 5.10
N GLN A 3 12.11 -4.07 5.26
CA GLN A 3 12.06 -3.33 6.52
C GLN A 3 10.70 -2.64 6.59
N PRO A 4 9.82 -2.96 7.56
CA PRO A 4 8.60 -2.19 7.76
C PRO A 4 8.96 -0.76 8.18
N PRO A 5 8.16 0.25 7.80
CA PRO A 5 8.42 1.64 8.14
C PRO A 5 8.38 1.82 9.67
N ASP A 6 9.52 2.19 10.23
CA ASP A 6 9.77 2.84 11.51
C ASP A 6 9.16 2.33 12.83
N ARG A 7 9.89 2.64 13.91
CA ARG A 7 9.63 2.30 15.32
C ARG A 7 8.20 2.62 15.82
N TRP A 8 7.50 3.59 15.21
CA TRP A 8 6.13 3.98 15.59
C TRP A 8 5.06 3.01 15.07
N TRP A 9 5.33 2.28 13.98
CA TRP A 9 4.45 1.20 13.51
C TRP A 9 4.46 0.01 14.49
N ARG A 10 5.62 -0.28 15.11
CA ARG A 10 5.81 -1.37 16.08
C ARG A 10 5.41 -1.02 17.51
N ALA A 11 5.31 0.26 17.86
CA ALA A 11 4.89 0.69 19.19
C ALA A 11 3.35 0.61 19.33
N ALA A 12 2.86 -0.61 19.56
CA ALA A 12 1.57 -0.94 20.19
C ALA A 12 0.31 -0.16 19.77
N GLY A 13 0.08 0.00 18.46
CA GLY A 13 -1.21 0.52 17.98
C GLY A 13 -1.21 1.15 16.58
N GLY A 14 -0.05 1.31 15.94
CA GLY A 14 0.03 1.90 14.60
C GLY A 14 -0.76 1.13 13.54
N ARG A 15 -0.77 -0.21 13.62
CA ARG A 15 -1.56 -1.06 12.74
C ARG A 15 -3.06 -0.88 13.00
N GLU A 16 -3.49 -0.95 14.26
CA GLU A 16 -4.89 -0.73 14.62
C GLU A 16 -5.38 0.65 14.20
N PHE A 17 -4.59 1.71 14.43
CA PHE A 17 -4.92 3.06 13.97
C PHE A 17 -5.07 3.13 12.45
N PHE A 18 -4.13 2.53 11.71
CA PHE A 18 -4.17 2.50 10.26
C PHE A 18 -5.42 1.76 9.72
N ASP A 19 -5.84 0.70 10.41
CA ASP A 19 -7.07 -0.05 10.13
C ASP A 19 -8.36 0.69 10.50
N LEU A 20 -8.31 1.66 11.42
CA LEU A 20 -9.44 2.52 11.79
C LEU A 20 -9.70 3.67 10.80
N LEU A 21 -8.74 3.96 9.90
CA LEU A 21 -8.93 4.99 8.88
C LEU A 21 -10.10 4.61 7.97
N THR A 22 -11.03 5.55 7.77
CA THR A 22 -12.17 5.36 6.86
C THR A 22 -11.72 5.32 5.40
N ASP A 23 -10.66 6.05 5.07
CA ASP A 23 -10.11 6.10 3.72
C ASP A 23 -9.23 4.87 3.41
N ALA A 24 -9.19 4.48 2.14
CA ALA A 24 -8.43 3.32 1.68
C ALA A 24 -6.95 3.69 1.50
N VAL A 25 -6.08 3.11 2.33
CA VAL A 25 -4.65 3.41 2.32
C VAL A 25 -3.81 2.17 2.00
N VAL A 26 -2.93 2.32 1.02
CA VAL A 26 -1.93 1.32 0.62
C VAL A 26 -0.55 1.95 0.70
N VAL A 27 0.37 1.31 1.43
CA VAL A 27 1.77 1.72 1.55
C VAL A 27 2.61 0.83 0.64
N LEU A 28 3.55 1.45 -0.06
CA LEU A 28 4.41 0.80 -1.04
C LEU A 28 5.89 0.91 -0.66
N ASP A 29 6.71 -0.03 -1.11
CA ASP A 29 8.17 0.07 -1.05
C ASP A 29 8.75 0.77 -2.29
N ASP A 30 10.08 0.93 -2.32
CA ASP A 30 10.80 1.58 -3.43
C ASP A 30 10.67 0.82 -4.76
N GLN A 31 10.24 -0.45 -4.73
CA GLN A 31 9.94 -1.23 -5.93
C GLN A 31 8.46 -1.22 -6.32
N ALA A 32 7.66 -0.31 -5.74
CA ALA A 32 6.23 -0.19 -5.97
C ALA A 32 5.44 -1.49 -5.69
N ARG A 33 5.82 -2.22 -4.63
CA ARG A 33 5.07 -3.38 -4.12
C ARG A 33 4.37 -2.99 -2.84
N VAL A 34 3.22 -3.62 -2.60
CA VAL A 34 2.43 -3.39 -1.39
C VAL A 34 3.21 -3.86 -0.17
N VAL A 35 3.52 -2.95 0.74
CA VAL A 35 4.06 -3.28 2.07
C VAL A 35 2.92 -3.59 3.01
N VAL A 36 1.89 -2.74 3.00
CA VAL A 36 0.72 -2.89 3.86
C VAL A 36 -0.50 -2.17 3.26
N ALA A 37 -1.68 -2.77 3.44
CA ALA A 37 -2.97 -2.17 3.11
C ALA A 37 -3.87 -2.19 4.36
N ASN A 38 -4.70 -1.16 4.53
CA ASN A 38 -5.67 -1.12 5.63
C ASN A 38 -6.95 -1.88 5.26
N THR A 39 -7.81 -2.11 6.24
CA THR A 39 -9.08 -2.82 6.07
C THR A 39 -9.97 -2.16 5.01
N ALA A 40 -9.99 -0.82 4.94
CA ALA A 40 -10.75 -0.12 3.90
C ALA A 40 -10.22 -0.42 2.49
N ALA A 41 -8.90 -0.41 2.29
CA ALA A 41 -8.27 -0.75 1.02
C ALA A 41 -8.51 -2.21 0.61
N LEU A 42 -8.40 -3.15 1.56
CA LEU A 42 -8.64 -4.58 1.30
C LEU A 42 -10.08 -4.89 0.87
N ARG A 43 -11.04 -4.02 1.20
CA ARG A 43 -12.44 -4.15 0.73
C ARG A 43 -12.63 -3.72 -0.72
N LEU A 44 -11.78 -2.82 -1.21
CA LEU A 44 -11.90 -2.21 -2.53
C LEU A 44 -10.93 -2.80 -3.55
N LEU A 45 -9.76 -3.23 -3.08
CA LEU A 45 -8.65 -3.66 -3.92
C LEU A 45 -8.27 -5.11 -3.56
N PRO A 46 -8.13 -5.99 -4.57
CA PRO A 46 -7.57 -7.33 -4.39
C PRO A 46 -6.05 -7.20 -4.21
N CYS A 47 -5.62 -6.69 -3.06
CA CYS A 47 -4.22 -6.40 -2.76
C CYS A 47 -3.75 -7.13 -1.49
N GLU A 48 -2.53 -7.62 -1.53
CA GLU A 48 -1.87 -8.32 -0.41
C GLU A 48 -0.41 -7.85 -0.30
N ALA A 49 0.20 -8.05 0.86
CA ALA A 49 1.59 -7.68 1.05
C ALA A 49 2.52 -8.44 0.08
N GLY A 50 3.42 -7.73 -0.59
CA GLY A 50 4.31 -8.24 -1.63
C GLY A 50 3.75 -8.12 -3.05
N LEU A 51 2.45 -7.85 -3.22
CA LEU A 51 1.84 -7.69 -4.54
C LEU A 51 2.44 -6.47 -5.26
N PRO A 52 2.94 -6.62 -6.50
CA PRO A 52 3.37 -5.46 -7.30
C PRO A 52 2.15 -4.64 -7.73
N ILE A 53 2.21 -3.31 -7.62
CA ILE A 53 1.06 -2.44 -7.93
C ILE A 53 0.56 -2.58 -9.37
N ASP A 54 1.40 -3.04 -10.30
CA ASP A 54 1.02 -3.28 -11.70
C ASP A 54 -0.14 -4.30 -11.82
N GLN A 55 -0.28 -5.21 -10.86
CA GLN A 55 -1.40 -6.16 -10.79
C GLN A 55 -2.74 -5.49 -10.43
N LEU A 56 -2.72 -4.26 -9.91
CA LEU A 56 -3.91 -3.46 -9.61
C LEU A 56 -4.31 -2.54 -10.79
N ARG A 57 -3.77 -2.77 -12.00
CA ARG A 57 -4.13 -2.00 -13.21
C ARG A 57 -5.62 -2.02 -13.53
N GLN A 58 -6.31 -3.15 -13.33
CA GLN A 58 -7.75 -3.21 -13.60
C GLN A 58 -8.57 -2.37 -12.61
N PRO A 59 -8.42 -2.53 -11.28
CA PRO A 59 -9.20 -1.73 -10.33
C PRO A 59 -8.79 -0.25 -10.24
N LEU A 60 -7.52 0.10 -10.49
CA LEU A 60 -7.03 1.49 -10.35
C LEU A 60 -6.90 2.24 -11.68
N GLY A 61 -6.91 1.52 -12.80
CA GLY A 61 -6.70 2.08 -14.14
C GLY A 61 -5.22 2.28 -14.46
N ALA A 62 -4.88 2.10 -15.73
CA ALA A 62 -3.51 2.26 -16.24
C ALA A 62 -2.88 3.64 -15.95
N PRO A 63 -3.59 4.78 -16.08
CA PRO A 63 -2.98 6.09 -15.83
C PRO A 63 -2.50 6.29 -14.38
N ALA A 64 -3.26 5.78 -13.41
CA ALA A 64 -2.89 5.88 -11.99
C ALA A 64 -1.65 5.03 -11.70
N ILE A 65 -1.60 3.81 -12.24
CA ILE A 65 -0.44 2.91 -12.10
C ILE A 65 0.81 3.53 -12.74
N ASP A 66 0.71 4.05 -13.96
CA ASP A 66 1.83 4.66 -14.67
C ASP A 66 2.32 5.96 -13.99
N TRP A 67 1.43 6.75 -13.41
CA TRP A 67 1.81 7.88 -12.57
C TRP A 67 2.57 7.43 -11.32
N LEU A 68 2.04 6.45 -10.60
CA LEU A 68 2.62 5.96 -9.35
C LEU A 68 4.01 5.35 -9.58
N LYS A 69 4.19 4.55 -10.64
CA LYS A 69 5.51 3.97 -10.98
C LYS A 69 6.55 5.05 -11.25
N ARG A 70 6.17 6.17 -11.87
CA ARG A 70 7.06 7.33 -12.04
C ARG A 70 7.35 8.02 -10.71
N ALA A 71 6.34 8.22 -9.87
CA ALA A 71 6.52 8.86 -8.55
C ALA A 71 7.46 8.07 -7.63
N VAL A 72 7.44 6.73 -7.71
CA VAL A 72 8.33 5.85 -6.94
C VAL A 72 9.75 5.82 -7.53
N ALA A 73 9.90 5.96 -8.84
CA ALA A 73 11.20 5.94 -9.52
C ALA A 73 12.07 7.19 -9.26
N GLY A 74 11.48 8.28 -8.74
CA GLY A 74 12.16 9.56 -8.50
C GLY A 74 12.04 10.50 -9.69
#